data_AF-A0A2E1KFJ4-F1
#
_entry.id   AF-A0A2E1KFJ4-F1
#
_cell.length_a   1.000
_cell.length_b   1.000
_cell.length_c   1.000
_cell.angle_alpha   90.00
_cell.angle_beta   90.00
_cell.angle_gamma   90.00
#
_symmetry.space_group_name_H-M   'P 1'
#
loop_
_entity.id
_entity.type
_entity.pdbx_description
1 polymer ?
#
loop_
_entity_poly.entity_id
_entity_poly.type
_entity_poly.pdbx_seq_one_letter_code
_entity_poly.pdbx_strand_id
1 'polypeptide(L)'
;MATAELVEVGLIDIRLGDSVEVGNGPKGTRLVVDVPEVSLKSDRVNATLATNDCADWLTLSEDGQLGSLDVRLTLKTDDGAYIYVEYGGRSNMASGLIATAPTFQTGHEKYKWLNSVQAVAAGQVNLEEGHLVYRLYEVKVTAEEGLV
;
A
#
# COMPACT_ATOMS: atom_id res chain seq x y z
N MET A 1 -3.93 22.88 17.70
CA MET A 1 -4.19 22.45 16.31
C MET A 1 -4.58 20.98 16.31
N ALA A 2 -5.27 20.49 15.29
CA ALA A 2 -5.60 19.05 15.21
C ALA A 2 -4.32 18.19 15.27
N THR A 3 -4.41 17.02 15.91
CA THR A 3 -3.32 16.04 16.03
C THR A 3 -3.66 14.76 15.27
N ALA A 4 -2.65 13.91 15.03
CA ALA A 4 -2.83 12.63 14.39
C ALA A 4 -2.03 11.53 15.09
N GLU A 5 -2.62 10.34 15.20
CA GLU A 5 -2.01 9.14 15.77
C GLU A 5 -2.11 7.97 14.79
N LEU A 6 -1.10 7.08 14.79
CA LEU A 6 -1.10 5.86 14.00
C LEU A 6 -1.56 4.69 14.86
N VAL A 7 -2.74 4.14 14.54
CA VAL A 7 -3.29 2.96 15.22
C VAL A 7 -3.07 1.76 14.32
N GLU A 8 -2.30 0.77 14.79
CA GLU A 8 -2.07 -0.46 14.02
C GLU A 8 -3.39 -1.20 13.81
N VAL A 9 -3.64 -1.60 12.56
CA VAL A 9 -4.85 -2.31 12.18
C VAL A 9 -4.59 -3.71 11.64
N GLY A 10 -3.40 -4.00 11.10
CA GLY A 10 -3.11 -5.32 10.56
C GLY A 10 -1.83 -5.42 9.77
N LEU A 11 -1.65 -6.57 9.11
CA LEU A 11 -0.49 -6.87 8.27
C LEU A 11 -0.92 -7.15 6.84
N ILE A 12 -0.08 -6.74 5.89
CA ILE A 12 -0.20 -7.08 4.48
C ILE A 12 1.06 -7.87 4.09
N ASP A 13 0.87 -9.10 3.61
CA ASP A 13 1.93 -9.95 3.07
C ASP A 13 1.83 -9.98 1.54
N ILE A 14 2.94 -9.80 0.85
CA ILE A 14 3.00 -9.57 -0.59
C ILE A 14 4.10 -10.43 -1.22
N ARG A 15 3.79 -11.08 -2.34
CA ARG A 15 4.78 -11.66 -3.26
C ARG A 15 4.92 -10.79 -4.50
N LEU A 16 6.16 -10.44 -4.81
CA LEU A 16 6.54 -9.73 -6.01
C LEU A 16 6.82 -10.74 -7.13
N GLY A 17 6.33 -10.42 -8.33
CA GLY A 17 6.53 -11.19 -9.54
C GLY A 17 7.62 -10.60 -10.42
N ASP A 18 7.50 -10.86 -11.73
CA ASP A 18 8.42 -10.34 -12.73
C ASP A 18 8.36 -8.80 -12.80
N SER A 19 9.45 -8.20 -13.28
CA SER A 19 9.49 -6.76 -13.52
C SER A 19 9.83 -6.43 -14.97
N VAL A 20 9.23 -5.36 -15.46
CA VAL A 20 9.54 -4.77 -16.76
C VAL A 20 10.23 -3.44 -16.52
N GLU A 21 11.49 -3.35 -16.93
CA GLU A 21 12.19 -2.08 -17.00
C GLU A 21 11.73 -1.32 -18.24
N VAL A 22 11.05 -0.19 -18.02
CA VAL A 22 10.66 0.73 -19.09
C VAL A 22 11.83 1.63 -19.48
N GLY A 23 12.72 1.90 -18.52
CA GLY A 23 13.94 2.67 -18.70
C GLY A 23 13.84 4.11 -18.19
N ASN A 24 14.87 4.90 -18.47
CA ASN A 24 14.99 6.27 -17.98
C ASN A 24 14.03 7.22 -18.72
N GLY A 25 13.30 8.04 -17.97
CA GLY A 25 12.38 9.03 -18.50
C GLY A 25 12.40 10.36 -17.71
N PRO A 26 11.50 11.30 -18.02
CA PRO A 26 11.52 12.65 -17.45
C PRO A 26 11.34 12.73 -15.92
N LYS A 27 10.96 11.62 -15.27
CA LYS A 27 10.75 11.52 -13.83
C LYS A 27 11.73 10.57 -13.13
N GLY A 28 12.69 10.01 -13.86
CA GLY A 28 13.58 8.94 -13.40
C GLY A 28 13.33 7.61 -14.12
N THR A 29 13.98 6.55 -13.66
CA THR A 29 13.86 5.21 -14.26
C THR A 29 12.55 4.55 -13.85
N ARG A 30 11.75 4.14 -14.83
CA ARG A 30 10.46 3.47 -14.60
C ARG A 30 10.63 1.95 -14.63
N LEU A 31 10.13 1.31 -13.59
CA LEU A 31 9.91 -0.14 -13.51
C LEU A 31 8.43 -0.41 -13.31
N VAL A 32 7.93 -1.49 -13.92
CA VAL A 32 6.60 -2.04 -13.63
C VAL A 32 6.83 -3.38 -12.96
N VAL A 33 6.45 -3.50 -11.69
CA VAL A 33 6.64 -4.71 -10.88
C VAL A 33 5.30 -5.41 -10.74
N ASP A 34 5.22 -6.66 -11.20
CA ASP A 34 4.04 -7.50 -11.01
C ASP A 34 3.89 -7.91 -9.54
N VAL A 35 2.65 -8.09 -9.10
CA VAL A 35 2.33 -8.48 -7.72
C VAL A 35 1.28 -9.59 -7.73
N PRO A 36 1.71 -10.85 -7.89
CA PRO A 36 0.80 -11.98 -8.05
C PRO A 36 0.04 -12.36 -6.78
N GLU A 37 0.56 -12.03 -5.58
CA GLU A 37 -0.08 -12.40 -4.32
C GLU A 37 -0.09 -11.25 -3.32
N VAL A 38 -1.25 -11.01 -2.72
CA VAL A 38 -1.46 -10.09 -1.60
C VAL A 38 -2.40 -10.75 -0.59
N SER A 39 -2.05 -10.71 0.69
CA SER A 39 -2.90 -11.12 1.80
C SER A 39 -2.93 -10.04 2.88
N LEU A 40 -4.11 -9.48 3.13
CA LEU A 40 -4.38 -8.59 4.27
C LEU A 40 -4.99 -9.39 5.42
N LYS A 41 -4.40 -9.28 6.61
CA LYS A 41 -4.89 -9.87 7.86
C LYS A 41 -5.09 -8.80 8.93
N SER A 42 -6.30 -8.73 9.47
CA SER A 42 -6.68 -7.88 10.59
C SER A 42 -7.93 -8.42 11.29
N ASP A 43 -8.26 -7.85 12.45
CA ASP A 43 -9.50 -8.18 13.18
C ASP A 43 -10.77 -7.76 12.42
N ARG A 44 -10.68 -6.78 11.52
CA ARG A 44 -11.84 -6.18 10.83
C ARG A 44 -11.94 -6.56 9.36
N VAL A 45 -10.82 -6.91 8.72
CA VAL A 45 -10.69 -7.20 7.30
C VAL A 45 -9.69 -8.34 7.09
N ASN A 46 -10.15 -9.45 6.54
CA ASN A 46 -9.30 -10.52 6.04
C ASN A 46 -9.58 -10.64 4.54
N ALA A 47 -8.56 -10.45 3.73
CA ALA A 47 -8.73 -10.36 2.28
C ALA A 47 -7.49 -10.85 1.53
N THR A 48 -7.70 -11.31 0.30
CA THR A 48 -6.63 -11.65 -0.63
C THR A 48 -6.82 -10.88 -1.93
N LEU A 49 -5.82 -10.89 -2.80
CA LEU A 49 -5.95 -10.34 -4.14
C LEU A 49 -7.19 -10.94 -4.86
N ALA A 50 -8.02 -10.08 -5.45
CA ALA A 50 -9.30 -10.46 -6.05
C ALA A 50 -9.16 -11.05 -7.45
N THR A 51 -8.19 -10.55 -8.21
CA THR A 51 -7.84 -10.92 -9.57
C THR A 51 -6.40 -10.49 -9.83
N ASN A 52 -5.79 -10.88 -10.95
CA ASN A 52 -4.45 -10.42 -11.30
C ASN A 52 -4.47 -8.95 -11.81
N ASP A 53 -4.70 -8.00 -10.90
CA ASP A 53 -4.79 -6.55 -11.18
C ASP A 53 -3.84 -5.70 -10.33
N CYS A 54 -2.83 -6.31 -9.70
CA CYS A 54 -1.86 -5.59 -8.87
C CYS A 54 -0.52 -5.41 -9.57
N ALA A 55 -0.03 -4.17 -9.59
CA ALA A 55 1.33 -3.85 -10.00
C ALA A 55 1.80 -2.55 -9.33
N ASP A 56 3.12 -2.40 -9.19
CA ASP A 56 3.77 -1.15 -8.83
C ASP A 56 4.44 -0.51 -10.05
N TRP A 57 4.01 0.71 -10.36
CA TRP A 57 4.61 1.56 -11.39
C TRP A 57 5.75 2.40 -10.80
N LEU A 58 6.71 1.70 -10.19
CA LEU A 58 7.83 2.26 -9.45
C LEU A 58 8.66 3.23 -10.31
N THR A 59 9.01 4.37 -9.72
CA THR A 59 9.97 5.32 -10.30
C THR A 59 11.19 5.44 -9.40
N LEU A 60 12.36 5.08 -9.91
CA LEU A 60 13.63 5.25 -9.22
C LEU A 60 14.23 6.64 -9.48
N SER A 61 14.88 7.20 -8.46
CA SER A 61 15.74 8.37 -8.59
C SER A 61 16.92 8.09 -9.52
N GLU A 62 17.59 9.16 -9.98
CA GLU A 62 18.73 9.07 -10.88
C GLU A 62 19.88 8.20 -10.34
N ASP A 63 20.11 8.24 -9.02
CA ASP A 63 21.11 7.43 -8.31
C ASP A 63 20.59 6.04 -7.87
N GLY A 64 19.33 5.72 -8.19
CA GLY A 64 18.65 4.47 -7.82
C GLY A 64 18.41 4.28 -6.33
N GLN A 65 18.69 5.27 -5.48
CA GLN A 65 18.62 5.12 -4.02
C GLN A 65 17.20 5.31 -3.45
N LEU A 66 16.36 6.06 -4.16
CA LEU A 66 14.99 6.36 -3.76
C LEU A 66 14.00 5.80 -4.77
N GLY A 67 12.97 5.11 -4.27
CA GLY A 67 11.83 4.71 -5.08
C GLY A 67 10.58 5.53 -4.74
N SER A 68 9.83 5.89 -5.76
CA SER A 68 8.48 6.46 -5.68
C SER A 68 7.50 5.40 -6.15
N LEU A 69 6.73 4.84 -5.22
CA LEU A 69 5.73 3.82 -5.50
C LEU A 69 4.46 4.44 -6.11
N ASP A 70 3.78 3.67 -6.95
CA ASP A 70 2.50 4.01 -7.57
C ASP A 70 1.71 2.73 -7.84
N VAL A 71 0.88 2.32 -6.90
CA VAL A 71 0.27 0.97 -6.86
C VAL A 71 -1.25 1.04 -6.94
N ARG A 72 -1.84 0.06 -7.64
CA ARG A 72 -3.27 -0.27 -7.58
C ARG A 72 -3.45 -1.77 -7.36
N LEU A 73 -4.56 -2.16 -6.74
CA LEU A 73 -5.02 -3.54 -6.61
C LEU A 73 -6.49 -3.60 -6.19
N THR A 74 -7.11 -4.76 -6.37
CA THR A 74 -8.40 -5.08 -5.76
C THR A 74 -8.25 -6.22 -4.77
N LEU A 75 -8.69 -6.02 -3.53
CA LEU A 75 -8.80 -7.06 -2.51
C LEU A 75 -10.21 -7.66 -2.51
N LYS A 76 -10.30 -8.98 -2.30
CA LYS A 76 -11.53 -9.71 -2.03
C LYS A 76 -11.49 -10.24 -0.60
N THR A 77 -12.48 -9.87 0.20
CA THR A 77 -12.60 -10.34 1.58
C THR A 77 -13.05 -11.80 1.64
N ASP A 78 -12.78 -12.46 2.76
CA ASP A 78 -13.21 -13.83 3.04
C ASP A 78 -14.74 -14.01 3.03
N ASP A 79 -15.50 -12.94 3.28
CA ASP A 79 -16.95 -12.89 3.19
C ASP A 79 -17.49 -12.31 1.86
N GLY A 80 -16.63 -12.10 0.86
CA GLY A 80 -17.02 -11.87 -0.53
C GLY A 80 -17.21 -10.40 -0.96
N ALA A 81 -16.78 -9.43 -0.16
CA ALA A 81 -16.73 -8.03 -0.55
C ALA A 81 -15.47 -7.72 -1.39
N TYR A 82 -15.55 -6.67 -2.21
CA TYR A 82 -14.41 -6.15 -2.96
C TYR A 82 -14.00 -4.77 -2.44
N ILE A 83 -12.70 -4.54 -2.36
CA ILE A 83 -12.10 -3.28 -1.91
C ILE A 83 -11.01 -2.90 -2.92
N TYR A 84 -11.23 -1.84 -3.68
CA TYR A 84 -10.17 -1.24 -4.49
C TYR A 84 -9.22 -0.47 -3.56
N VAL A 85 -7.93 -0.60 -3.82
CA VAL A 85 -6.86 0.04 -3.07
C VAL A 85 -5.93 0.72 -4.05
N GLU A 86 -5.56 1.95 -3.75
CA GLU A 86 -4.46 2.64 -4.43
C GLU A 86 -3.56 3.29 -3.40
N TYR A 87 -2.27 3.35 -3.71
CA TYR A 87 -1.32 4.00 -2.83
C TYR A 87 -0.08 4.50 -3.56
N GLY A 88 0.45 5.59 -3.02
CA GLY A 88 1.80 6.05 -3.29
C GLY A 88 2.68 5.88 -2.04
N GLY A 89 3.98 6.02 -2.24
CA GLY A 89 4.93 5.92 -1.14
C GLY A 89 6.36 6.25 -1.52
N ARG A 90 7.25 6.15 -0.54
CA ARG A 90 8.70 6.28 -0.73
C ARG A 90 9.40 5.05 -0.19
N SER A 91 10.31 4.49 -0.98
CA SER A 91 11.23 3.45 -0.56
C SER A 91 12.65 3.98 -0.49
N ASN A 92 13.38 3.51 0.52
CA ASN A 92 14.83 3.56 0.55
C ASN A 92 15.33 2.23 -0.05
N MET A 93 15.91 2.29 -1.23
CA MET A 93 16.32 1.09 -1.98
C MET A 93 17.51 0.38 -1.33
N ALA A 94 18.34 1.10 -0.57
CA ALA A 94 19.49 0.52 0.12
C ALA A 94 19.09 -0.26 1.38
N SER A 95 18.08 0.20 2.12
CA SER A 95 17.61 -0.47 3.34
C SER A 95 16.42 -1.40 3.14
N GLY A 96 15.76 -1.33 1.98
CA GLY A 96 14.51 -2.07 1.73
C GLY A 96 13.32 -1.58 2.57
N LEU A 97 13.42 -0.40 3.18
CA LEU A 97 12.34 0.18 3.98
C LEU A 97 11.42 1.05 3.12
N ILE A 98 10.12 0.92 3.35
CA ILE A 98 9.09 1.59 2.55
C ILE A 98 8.06 2.25 3.47
N ALA A 99 7.63 3.46 3.14
CA ALA A 99 6.47 4.10 3.75
C ALA A 99 5.44 4.43 2.66
N THR A 100 4.18 4.05 2.87
CA THR A 100 3.08 4.26 1.91
C THR A 100 1.85 4.85 2.59
N ALA A 101 0.93 5.40 1.81
CA ALA A 101 -0.33 5.96 2.29
C ALA A 101 -1.52 5.42 1.50
N PRO A 102 -2.01 4.20 1.82
CA PRO A 102 -3.12 3.61 1.09
C PRO A 102 -4.47 4.25 1.41
N THR A 103 -5.30 4.28 0.37
CA THR A 103 -6.72 4.65 0.44
C THR A 103 -7.57 3.52 -0.15
N PHE A 104 -8.86 3.53 0.19
CA PHE A 104 -9.75 2.40 -0.07
C PHE A 104 -11.05 2.87 -0.71
N GLN A 105 -11.61 2.03 -1.59
CA GLN A 105 -12.93 2.24 -2.17
C GLN A 105 -13.72 0.93 -2.17
N THR A 106 -14.94 0.96 -1.62
CA THR A 106 -15.84 -0.19 -1.63
C THR A 106 -17.30 0.24 -1.60
N GLY A 107 -18.16 -0.52 -2.29
CA GLY A 107 -19.61 -0.39 -2.22
C GLY A 107 -20.27 -1.27 -1.15
N HIS A 108 -19.53 -2.16 -0.49
CA HIS A 108 -20.10 -3.15 0.41
C HIS A 108 -20.45 -2.56 1.78
N GLU A 109 -21.70 -2.70 2.23
CA GLU A 109 -22.21 -2.05 3.45
C GLU A 109 -21.36 -2.31 4.70
N LYS A 110 -20.91 -3.56 4.92
CA LYS A 110 -20.05 -3.93 6.06
C LYS A 110 -18.71 -3.16 6.07
N TYR A 111 -18.20 -2.80 4.90
CA TYR A 111 -16.86 -2.24 4.72
C TYR A 111 -16.88 -0.77 4.32
N LYS A 112 -18.05 -0.12 4.21
CA LYS A 112 -18.19 1.29 3.84
C LYS A 112 -17.35 2.25 4.68
N TRP A 113 -17.05 1.90 5.93
CA TRP A 113 -16.19 2.68 6.81
C TRP A 113 -14.77 2.88 6.26
N LEU A 114 -14.26 1.97 5.41
CA LEU A 114 -12.95 2.11 4.76
C LEU A 114 -12.88 3.31 3.82
N ASN A 115 -14.00 3.73 3.24
CA ASN A 115 -14.04 4.86 2.30
C ASN A 115 -13.65 6.20 2.96
N SER A 116 -13.66 6.29 4.29
CA SER A 116 -13.23 7.49 5.04
C SER A 116 -11.88 7.31 5.74
N VAL A 117 -11.18 6.20 5.52
CA VAL A 117 -9.90 5.92 6.19
C VAL A 117 -8.74 6.48 5.39
N GLN A 118 -7.92 7.33 6.04
CA GLN A 118 -6.54 7.53 5.64
C GLN A 118 -5.67 6.52 6.37
N ALA A 119 -4.95 5.68 5.63
CA ALA A 119 -3.99 4.77 6.21
C ALA A 119 -2.55 5.18 5.93
N VAL A 120 -1.63 4.63 6.71
CA VAL A 120 -0.18 4.64 6.50
C VAL A 120 0.31 3.21 6.64
N ALA A 121 1.27 2.79 5.83
CA ALA A 121 1.89 1.47 5.98
C ALA A 121 3.42 1.57 6.03
N ALA A 122 4.02 0.89 7.02
CA ALA A 122 5.45 0.73 7.16
C ALA A 122 5.86 -0.65 6.63
N GLY A 123 6.71 -0.67 5.61
CA GLY A 123 7.05 -1.86 4.84
C GLY A 123 8.52 -2.21 4.90
N GLN A 124 8.79 -3.51 4.78
CA GLN A 124 10.12 -4.06 4.60
C GLN A 124 10.10 -5.08 3.46
N VAL A 125 10.96 -4.89 2.47
CA VAL A 125 11.10 -5.80 1.32
C VAL A 125 12.39 -6.59 1.39
N ASN A 126 12.30 -7.88 1.09
CA ASN A 126 13.41 -8.72 0.67
C ASN A 126 13.32 -8.93 -0.84
N LEU A 127 14.16 -8.22 -1.61
CA LEU A 127 14.13 -8.28 -3.07
C LEU A 127 14.65 -9.61 -3.61
N GLU A 128 15.54 -10.29 -2.90
CA GLU A 128 16.07 -11.60 -3.33
C GLU A 128 14.98 -12.68 -3.26
N GLU A 129 14.11 -12.62 -2.26
CA GLU A 129 13.00 -13.55 -2.06
C GLU A 129 11.68 -13.07 -2.69
N GLY A 130 11.65 -11.87 -3.25
CA GLY A 130 10.43 -11.23 -3.76
C GLY A 130 9.34 -11.13 -2.70
N HIS A 131 9.70 -10.89 -1.43
CA HIS A 131 8.77 -10.87 -0.30
C HIS A 131 8.71 -9.48 0.33
N LEU A 132 7.51 -8.95 0.49
CA LEU A 132 7.27 -7.65 1.10
C LEU A 132 6.18 -7.77 2.16
N VAL A 133 6.47 -7.25 3.35
CA VAL A 133 5.49 -7.17 4.44
C VAL A 133 5.27 -5.72 4.81
N TYR A 134 4.01 -5.31 4.89
CA TYR A 134 3.60 -4.05 5.49
C TYR A 134 2.89 -4.27 6.82
N ARG A 135 3.19 -3.39 7.76
CA ARG A 135 2.32 -3.11 8.91
C ARG A 135 1.44 -1.93 8.58
N LEU A 136 0.14 -2.14 8.61
CA LEU A 136 -0.88 -1.17 8.25
C LEU A 136 -1.39 -0.43 9.48
N TYR A 137 -1.54 0.89 9.35
CA TYR A 137 -2.02 1.79 10.40
C TYR A 137 -3.17 2.64 9.86
N GLU A 138 -4.20 2.84 10.67
CA GLU A 138 -5.19 3.90 10.47
C GLU A 138 -4.67 5.20 11.10
N VAL A 139 -4.81 6.32 10.36
CA VAL A 139 -4.54 7.65 10.91
C VAL A 139 -5.78 8.13 11.67
N LYS A 140 -5.66 8.29 12.99
CA LYS A 140 -6.69 8.89 13.83
C LYS A 140 -6.41 10.37 14.02
N VAL A 141 -7.31 11.21 13.51
CA VAL A 141 -7.22 12.67 13.66
C VAL A 141 -8.09 13.12 14.83
N THR A 142 -7.51 13.89 15.75
CA THR A 142 -8.20 14.46 16.91
C THR A 142 -8.25 15.98 16.77
N ALA A 143 -9.46 16.54 16.90
CA ALA A 143 -9.65 17.99 16.83
C ALA A 143 -9.08 18.69 18.07
N GLU A 144 -8.66 19.94 17.89
CA GLU A 144 -8.41 20.83 19.02
C GLU A 144 -9.75 21.32 19.58
N GLU A 145 -9.91 21.23 20.90
CA GLU A 145 -11.13 21.71 21.57
C GLU A 145 -11.37 23.19 21.27
N GLY A 146 -12.60 23.52 20.84
CA GLY A 146 -13.03 24.89 20.59
C GLY A 146 -12.59 25.48 19.24
N LEU A 147 -11.92 24.71 18.37
CA LEU A 147 -11.57 25.15 17.01
C LEU A 147 -12.66 24.82 15.96
N VAL A 148 -13.55 23.88 16.28
CA VAL A 148 -14.68 23.41 15.45
C VAL A 148 -15.88 23.09 16.32
#